data_AF-A0A7S2S6T4-F1
#
_entry.id   AF-A0A7S2S6T4-F1
#
_cell.length_a   1.000
_cell.length_b   1.000
_cell.length_c   1.000
_cell.angle_alpha   90.00
_cell.angle_beta   90.00
_cell.angle_gamma   90.00
#
_symmetry.space_group_name_H-M   'P 1'
#
loop_
_entity.id
_entity.type
_entity.pdbx_description
1 polymer ?
#
loop_
_entity_poly.entity_id
_entity_poly.type
_entity_poly.pdbx_seq_one_letter_code
_entity_poly.pdbx_strand_id
1 'polypeptide(L)'
;MFRNVYDWSRAMIATPHHAPAHMDLSWDDFLTKPWTMERTGADLSMSKEEMEKPHFCQQKFQYKDVNSCHIRPYPKNHFNKTRFSEHQPFYEMRNDGSGEPYNNMLELRSDKIKHFLSLKDFKNVEDLWVVQYEDLLQYGTKDILHILEKLTGVQANCKRSPPQTNRKKREILPKMIKYLNEHVDWQIEHSIGYEQKPLS
;
A
#
# COMPACT_ATOMS: atom_id res chain seq x y z
N MET A 1 -3.56 6.02 -9.03
CA MET A 1 -2.17 5.80 -9.49
C MET A 1 -1.61 4.58 -8.80
N PHE A 2 -1.05 3.64 -9.55
CA PHE A 2 -0.46 2.41 -9.03
C PHE A 2 1.02 2.35 -9.40
N ARG A 3 1.81 1.56 -8.66
CA ARG A 3 3.21 1.26 -8.98
C ARG A 3 3.33 -0.21 -9.32
N ASN A 4 4.20 -0.59 -10.26
CA ASN A 4 4.40 -1.99 -10.61
C ASN A 4 4.79 -2.83 -9.38
N VAL A 5 4.28 -4.06 -9.31
CA VAL A 5 4.43 -4.91 -8.11
C VAL A 5 5.89 -5.15 -7.74
N TYR A 6 6.79 -5.28 -8.72
CA TYR A 6 8.20 -5.54 -8.46
C TYR A 6 8.89 -4.36 -7.73
N ASP A 7 8.78 -3.15 -8.27
CA ASP A 7 9.36 -1.96 -7.64
C ASP A 7 8.63 -1.58 -6.34
N TRP A 8 7.33 -1.86 -6.27
CA TRP A 8 6.55 -1.67 -5.05
C TRP A 8 7.03 -2.60 -3.93
N SER A 9 7.11 -3.91 -4.18
CA SER A 9 7.62 -4.88 -3.20
C SER A 9 9.03 -4.55 -2.76
N ARG A 10 9.92 -4.19 -3.71
CA ARG A 10 11.30 -3.81 -3.36
C ARG A 10 11.36 -2.53 -2.52
N ALA A 11 10.47 -1.56 -2.77
CA ALA A 11 10.39 -0.34 -1.99
C ALA A 11 9.84 -0.63 -0.57
N MET A 12 8.85 -1.50 -0.44
CA MET A 12 8.28 -1.89 0.86
C MET A 12 9.29 -2.64 1.72
N ILE A 13 10.04 -3.58 1.14
CA ILE A 13 11.14 -4.29 1.84
C ILE A 13 12.22 -3.31 2.31
N ALA A 14 12.60 -2.35 1.46
CA ALA A 14 13.65 -1.39 1.79
C ALA A 14 13.23 -0.37 2.85
N THR A 15 11.92 -0.08 2.97
CA THR A 15 11.39 0.99 3.81
C THR A 15 9.97 0.64 4.28
N PRO A 16 9.83 -0.32 5.22
CA PRO A 16 8.52 -0.80 5.67
C PRO A 16 7.88 0.16 6.67
N HIS A 17 7.36 1.27 6.13
CA HIS A 17 6.72 2.30 6.92
C HIS A 17 5.56 1.74 7.74
N HIS A 18 5.50 2.10 9.02
CA HIS A 18 4.43 1.69 9.94
C HIS A 18 4.31 0.17 10.13
N ALA A 19 5.30 -0.61 9.70
CA ALA A 19 5.27 -2.06 9.75
C ALA A 19 6.45 -2.63 10.57
N PRO A 20 6.49 -2.41 11.91
CA PRO A 20 7.60 -2.85 12.76
C PRO A 20 7.90 -4.35 12.68
N ALA A 21 6.88 -5.22 12.66
CA ALA A 21 7.06 -6.66 12.52
C ALA A 21 7.61 -7.12 11.15
N HIS A 22 7.71 -6.23 10.17
CA HIS A 22 8.31 -6.51 8.85
C HIS A 22 9.67 -5.81 8.66
N MET A 23 10.23 -5.26 9.74
CA MET A 23 11.56 -4.64 9.70
C MET A 23 12.68 -5.68 9.56
N ASP A 24 13.72 -5.30 8.82
CA ASP A 24 15.00 -6.02 8.73
C ASP A 24 14.89 -7.51 8.30
N LEU A 25 13.79 -7.87 7.62
CA LEU A 25 13.58 -9.20 7.04
C LEU A 25 14.29 -9.35 5.69
N SER A 26 14.65 -10.58 5.33
CA SER A 26 15.03 -10.91 3.95
C SER A 26 13.83 -10.70 3.02
N TRP A 27 14.08 -10.61 1.70
CA TRP A 27 12.99 -10.38 0.75
C TRP A 27 11.95 -11.50 0.78
N ASP A 28 12.37 -12.74 0.97
CA ASP A 28 11.53 -13.94 0.99
C ASP A 28 10.71 -14.01 2.27
N ASP A 29 11.33 -13.78 3.44
CA ASP A 29 10.60 -13.68 4.71
C ASP A 29 9.59 -12.53 4.66
N PHE A 30 9.97 -11.37 4.12
CA PHE A 30 9.07 -10.22 4.01
C PHE A 30 7.83 -10.51 3.16
N LEU A 31 8.01 -11.17 2.01
CA LEU A 31 6.92 -11.45 1.08
C LEU A 31 6.03 -12.63 1.49
N THR A 32 6.49 -13.48 2.41
CA THR A 32 5.76 -14.68 2.88
C THR A 32 5.17 -14.51 4.26
N LYS A 33 5.70 -13.58 5.08
CA LYS A 33 5.19 -13.32 6.42
C LYS A 33 3.75 -12.77 6.37
N PRO A 34 2.84 -13.25 7.26
CA PRO A 34 1.53 -12.65 7.46
C PRO A 34 1.61 -11.15 7.73
N TRP A 35 0.75 -10.37 7.07
CA TRP A 35 0.73 -8.91 7.22
C TRP A 35 0.05 -8.52 8.54
N THR A 36 0.78 -8.68 9.64
CA THR A 36 0.31 -8.35 10.98
C THR A 36 1.47 -8.18 11.96
N MET A 37 1.12 -7.84 13.19
CA MET A 37 1.98 -7.90 14.36
C MET A 37 1.18 -8.37 15.56
N GLU A 38 1.85 -8.77 16.64
CA GLU A 38 1.16 -8.92 17.91
C GLU A 38 0.59 -7.59 18.37
N ARG A 39 -0.61 -7.60 18.92
CA ARG A 39 -1.20 -6.39 19.50
C ARG A 39 -0.43 -6.04 20.77
N THR A 40 -0.11 -4.76 20.97
CA THR A 40 0.80 -4.36 22.06
C THR A 40 0.32 -3.12 22.81
N GLY A 41 0.82 -2.96 24.04
CA GLY A 41 0.72 -1.72 24.80
C GLY A 41 -0.72 -1.26 25.07
N ALA A 42 -1.03 0.01 24.80
CA ALA A 42 -2.34 0.62 25.12
C ALA A 42 -3.53 -0.12 24.49
N ASP A 43 -3.33 -0.78 23.35
CA ASP A 43 -4.36 -1.57 22.67
C ASP A 43 -4.83 -2.79 23.48
N LEU A 44 -3.96 -3.37 24.31
CA LEU A 44 -4.29 -4.52 25.16
C LEU A 44 -5.16 -4.12 26.36
N SER A 45 -5.14 -2.83 26.72
CA SER A 45 -5.88 -2.27 27.84
C SER A 45 -7.22 -1.67 27.44
N MET A 46 -7.61 -1.74 26.16
CA MET A 46 -8.90 -1.25 25.70
C MET A 46 -10.04 -2.03 26.34
N SER A 47 -11.08 -1.32 26.77
CA SER A 47 -12.33 -1.90 27.23
C SER A 47 -13.17 -2.40 26.03
N LYS A 48 -14.13 -3.29 26.29
CA LYS A 48 -15.06 -3.76 25.25
C LYS A 48 -15.82 -2.61 24.59
N GLU A 49 -16.23 -1.61 25.37
CA GLU A 49 -16.93 -0.43 24.87
C GLU A 49 -16.06 0.40 23.91
N GLU A 50 -14.76 0.51 24.19
CA GLU A 50 -13.82 1.20 23.30
C GLU A 50 -13.60 0.40 22.01
N MET A 51 -13.48 -0.93 22.10
CA MET A 51 -13.30 -1.80 20.93
C MET A 51 -14.47 -1.74 19.94
N GLU A 52 -15.69 -1.51 20.42
CA GLU A 52 -16.90 -1.38 19.60
C GLU A 52 -17.03 -0.02 18.90
N LYS A 53 -16.27 0.99 19.33
CA LYS A 53 -16.41 2.37 18.85
C LYS A 53 -15.24 2.77 17.95
N PRO A 54 -15.47 2.98 16.64
CA PRO A 54 -14.39 3.20 15.68
C PRO A 54 -13.49 4.42 15.96
N HIS A 55 -13.99 5.43 16.66
CA HIS A 55 -13.24 6.66 16.93
C HIS A 55 -12.04 6.46 17.88
N PHE A 56 -11.96 5.32 18.59
CA PHE A 56 -10.79 4.99 19.42
C PHE A 56 -9.62 4.41 18.60
N CYS A 57 -9.86 3.94 17.38
CA CYS A 57 -8.84 3.37 16.53
C CYS A 57 -8.36 4.38 15.46
N GLN A 58 -7.12 4.18 14.98
CA GLN A 58 -6.51 5.00 13.93
C GLN A 58 -7.43 5.06 12.71
N GLN A 59 -7.53 6.23 12.08
CA GLN A 59 -8.30 6.45 10.85
C GLN A 59 -9.78 5.99 10.93
N LYS A 60 -10.35 5.87 12.14
CA LYS A 60 -11.73 5.41 12.38
C LYS A 60 -12.02 3.97 11.91
N PHE A 61 -11.02 3.10 11.88
CA PHE A 61 -11.24 1.66 11.69
C PHE A 61 -11.96 1.04 12.90
N GLN A 62 -12.61 -0.12 12.72
CA GLN A 62 -13.03 -0.91 13.88
C GLN A 62 -11.81 -1.61 14.49
N TYR A 63 -11.91 -2.01 15.76
CA TYR A 63 -10.82 -2.70 16.45
C TYR A 63 -10.34 -3.97 15.74
N LYS A 64 -11.28 -4.71 15.14
CA LYS A 64 -10.99 -5.92 14.36
C LYS A 64 -10.40 -5.63 12.97
N ASP A 65 -10.52 -4.41 12.44
CA ASP A 65 -10.11 -4.10 11.08
C ASP A 65 -8.67 -3.55 11.01
N VAL A 66 -8.06 -3.23 12.16
CA VAL A 66 -6.72 -2.66 12.25
C VAL A 66 -5.93 -3.14 13.47
N ASN A 67 -4.63 -3.27 13.28
CA ASN A 67 -3.64 -3.47 14.34
C ASN A 67 -2.45 -2.55 14.08
N SER A 68 -2.17 -1.50 14.83
CA SER A 68 -2.70 -1.10 16.14
C SER A 68 -3.89 -0.13 16.03
N CYS A 69 -4.74 -0.06 17.05
CA CYS A 69 -5.77 0.97 17.22
C CYS A 69 -5.21 2.30 17.69
N HIS A 70 -4.25 2.31 18.61
CA HIS A 70 -3.60 3.55 19.01
C HIS A 70 -2.45 3.89 18.06
N ILE A 71 -2.29 5.18 17.74
CA ILE A 71 -1.17 5.69 16.91
C ILE A 71 0.17 5.44 17.60
N ARG A 72 0.23 5.41 18.94
CA ARG A 72 1.44 5.11 19.70
C ARG A 72 1.10 4.11 20.80
N PRO A 73 1.00 2.82 20.47
CA PRO A 73 0.58 1.82 21.46
C PRO A 73 1.68 1.55 22.50
N TYR A 74 2.94 1.74 22.11
CA TYR A 74 4.09 1.41 22.95
C TYR A 74 4.28 2.37 24.14
N PRO A 75 4.79 1.88 25.28
CA PRO A 75 5.14 2.73 26.43
C PRO A 75 6.12 3.85 26.09
N LYS A 76 6.12 4.91 26.90
CA LYS A 76 7.14 5.98 26.82
C LYS A 76 8.54 5.34 26.96
N ASN A 77 9.47 5.75 26.09
CA ASN A 77 10.84 5.24 25.99
C ASN A 77 11.00 3.81 25.44
N HIS A 78 9.97 3.21 24.83
CA HIS A 78 10.13 1.91 24.16
C HIS A 78 11.15 1.97 23.00
N PHE A 79 11.20 3.09 22.28
CA PHE A 79 12.16 3.32 21.20
C PHE A 79 13.16 4.39 21.58
N ASN A 80 14.45 4.08 21.46
CA ASN A 80 15.55 5.06 21.60
C ASN A 80 15.69 5.93 20.34
N LYS A 81 15.48 5.33 19.17
CA LYS A 81 15.40 5.99 17.87
C LYS A 81 14.35 5.25 17.06
N THR A 82 13.61 5.98 16.24
CA THR A 82 12.55 5.40 15.42
C THR A 82 12.95 5.39 13.95
N ARG A 83 12.88 4.23 13.30
CA ARG A 83 13.02 4.06 11.85
C ARG A 83 11.63 3.91 11.23
N PHE A 84 11.43 4.51 10.05
CA PHE A 84 10.24 4.30 9.21
C PHE A 84 8.89 4.35 9.95
N SER A 85 8.76 5.22 10.95
CA SER A 85 7.55 5.33 11.78
C SER A 85 7.14 4.03 12.50
N GLU A 86 8.10 3.17 12.87
CA GLU A 86 7.84 1.90 13.58
C GLU A 86 7.11 2.07 14.92
N HIS A 87 7.22 3.25 15.53
CA HIS A 87 6.49 3.64 16.73
C HIS A 87 4.99 3.92 16.50
N GLN A 88 4.54 3.89 15.24
CA GLN A 88 3.16 4.08 14.82
C GLN A 88 2.70 2.92 13.92
N PRO A 89 2.56 1.71 14.46
CA PRO A 89 2.21 0.54 13.67
C PRO A 89 0.83 0.65 13.03
N PHE A 90 0.71 0.24 11.77
CA PHE A 90 -0.55 0.26 11.02
C PHE A 90 -0.64 -0.94 10.07
N TYR A 91 -1.33 -1.98 10.53
CA TYR A 91 -1.64 -3.19 9.78
C TYR A 91 -3.14 -3.28 9.60
N GLU A 92 -3.58 -3.22 8.36
CA GLU A 92 -4.98 -3.43 7.99
C GLU A 92 -5.30 -4.92 7.92
N MET A 93 -6.45 -5.31 8.45
CA MET A 93 -6.95 -6.69 8.37
C MET A 93 -7.75 -6.90 7.07
N ARG A 94 -8.13 -8.15 6.80
CA ARG A 94 -8.89 -8.53 5.60
C ARG A 94 -10.20 -7.75 5.51
N ASN A 95 -10.51 -7.30 4.30
CA ASN A 95 -11.77 -6.60 4.01
C ASN A 95 -12.94 -7.55 3.73
N ASP A 96 -12.96 -8.71 4.39
CA ASP A 96 -14.06 -9.70 4.35
C ASP A 96 -14.87 -9.71 5.67
N GLY A 97 -14.53 -8.81 6.59
CA GLY A 97 -15.18 -8.66 7.90
C GLY A 97 -14.75 -9.68 8.95
N SER A 98 -13.83 -10.60 8.62
CA SER A 98 -13.32 -11.63 9.54
C SER A 98 -12.50 -11.04 10.70
N GLY A 99 -11.82 -9.92 10.45
CA GLY A 99 -10.81 -9.38 11.36
C GLY A 99 -9.49 -10.15 11.36
N GLU A 100 -9.31 -11.08 10.43
CA GLU A 100 -8.09 -11.84 10.26
C GLU A 100 -7.06 -11.08 9.42
N PRO A 101 -5.75 -11.28 9.64
CA PRO A 101 -4.71 -10.66 8.82
C PRO A 101 -4.63 -11.29 7.43
N TYR A 102 -4.09 -10.53 6.47
CA TYR A 102 -3.70 -11.10 5.18
C TYR A 102 -2.57 -12.12 5.36
N ASN A 103 -2.57 -13.19 4.56
CA ASN A 103 -1.51 -14.21 4.66
C ASN A 103 -0.13 -13.66 4.31
N ASN A 104 -0.10 -12.58 3.51
CA ASN A 104 1.10 -11.80 3.20
C ASN A 104 0.73 -10.46 2.57
N MET A 105 1.74 -9.63 2.29
CA MET A 105 1.54 -8.32 1.69
C MET A 105 0.99 -8.34 0.25
N LEU A 106 1.16 -9.44 -0.48
CA LEU A 106 0.69 -9.55 -1.87
C LEU A 106 -0.83 -9.70 -1.91
N GLU A 107 -1.40 -10.47 -0.97
CA GLU A 107 -2.86 -10.52 -0.78
C GLU A 107 -3.44 -9.14 -0.41
N LEU A 108 -2.82 -8.44 0.56
CA LEU A 108 -3.20 -7.08 0.92
C LEU A 108 -3.21 -6.16 -0.32
N ARG A 109 -2.16 -6.24 -1.14
CA ARG A 109 -2.05 -5.43 -2.35
C ARG A 109 -3.19 -5.72 -3.32
N SER A 110 -3.48 -6.99 -3.59
CA SER A 110 -4.56 -7.39 -4.49
C SER A 110 -5.90 -6.81 -4.02
N ASP A 111 -6.21 -6.94 -2.73
CA ASP A 111 -7.46 -6.42 -2.17
C ASP A 111 -7.51 -4.90 -2.14
N LYS A 112 -6.37 -4.23 -1.90
CA LYS A 112 -6.26 -2.77 -2.04
C LYS A 112 -6.55 -2.32 -3.47
N ILE A 113 -6.01 -3.01 -4.48
CA ILE A 113 -6.28 -2.69 -5.88
C ILE A 113 -7.77 -2.84 -6.17
N LYS A 114 -8.38 -3.99 -5.81
CA LYS A 114 -9.83 -4.21 -5.97
C LYS A 114 -10.64 -3.10 -5.31
N HIS A 115 -10.29 -2.74 -4.08
CA HIS A 115 -10.97 -1.67 -3.35
C HIS A 115 -10.87 -0.32 -4.09
N PHE A 116 -9.67 0.07 -4.55
CA PHE A 116 -9.51 1.31 -5.34
C PHE A 116 -10.30 1.27 -6.65
N LEU A 117 -10.38 0.12 -7.31
CA LEU A 117 -11.16 -0.03 -8.55
C LEU A 117 -12.67 0.02 -8.31
N SER A 118 -13.15 -0.38 -7.13
CA SER A 118 -14.56 -0.25 -6.75
C SER A 118 -15.04 1.19 -6.57
N LEU A 119 -14.11 2.16 -6.47
CA LEU A 119 -14.46 3.58 -6.33
C LEU A 119 -15.25 4.10 -7.54
N LYS A 120 -15.09 3.48 -8.72
CA LYS A 120 -15.87 3.83 -9.92
C LYS A 120 -17.38 3.69 -9.72
N ASP A 121 -17.81 2.82 -8.79
CA ASP A 121 -19.21 2.51 -8.55
C ASP A 121 -19.84 3.46 -7.49
N PHE A 122 -19.08 4.43 -6.99
CA PHE A 122 -19.55 5.37 -5.97
C PHE A 122 -20.42 6.45 -6.63
N LYS A 123 -21.54 6.81 -5.99
CA LYS A 123 -22.57 7.73 -6.55
C LYS A 123 -22.05 9.06 -7.12
N ASN A 124 -20.95 9.58 -6.58
CA ASN A 124 -20.39 10.88 -6.96
C ASN A 124 -19.07 10.76 -7.74
N VAL A 125 -18.76 9.57 -8.27
CA VAL A 125 -17.61 9.32 -9.13
C VAL A 125 -18.10 9.18 -10.56
N GLU A 126 -17.77 10.17 -11.39
CA GLU A 126 -18.14 10.17 -12.82
C GLU A 126 -17.29 9.18 -13.62
N ASP A 127 -15.98 9.14 -13.31
CA ASP A 127 -15.02 8.29 -14.00
C ASP A 127 -13.84 7.94 -13.09
N LEU A 128 -13.19 6.81 -13.35
CA LEU A 128 -12.02 6.33 -12.61
C LEU A 128 -10.86 6.05 -13.56
N TRP A 129 -9.77 6.80 -13.39
CA TRP A 129 -8.59 6.65 -14.22
C TRP A 129 -7.47 5.93 -13.49
N VAL A 130 -7.10 4.79 -14.04
CA VAL A 130 -5.91 4.06 -13.63
C VAL A 130 -4.71 4.68 -14.33
N VAL A 131 -3.71 5.04 -13.55
CA VAL A 131 -2.46 5.63 -14.05
C VAL A 131 -1.30 4.85 -13.47
N GLN A 132 -0.37 4.42 -14.32
CA GLN A 132 0.86 3.78 -13.89
C GLN A 132 1.88 4.83 -13.47
N TYR A 133 2.49 4.59 -12.32
CA TYR A 133 3.50 5.48 -11.76
C TYR A 133 4.71 5.61 -12.69
N GLU A 134 5.06 4.53 -13.39
CA GLU A 134 6.18 4.48 -14.33
C GLU A 134 5.93 5.34 -15.57
N ASP A 135 4.70 5.39 -16.08
CA ASP A 135 4.32 6.30 -17.16
C ASP A 135 4.48 7.75 -16.75
N LEU A 136 4.08 8.11 -15.53
CA LEU A 136 4.28 9.46 -15.01
C LEU A 136 5.77 9.80 -14.85
N LEU A 137 6.62 8.83 -14.55
CA LEU A 137 8.07 9.04 -14.56
C LEU A 137 8.61 9.19 -15.98
N GLN A 138 8.09 8.46 -16.95
CA GLN A 138 8.61 8.46 -18.32
C GLN A 138 8.14 9.66 -19.14
N TYR A 139 6.88 10.07 -18.98
CA TYR A 139 6.24 11.09 -19.81
C TYR A 139 5.91 12.38 -19.03
N GLY A 140 6.04 12.35 -17.70
CA GLY A 140 5.66 13.46 -16.84
C GLY A 140 4.14 13.55 -16.69
N THR A 141 3.65 14.76 -16.41
CA THR A 141 2.21 15.02 -16.18
C THR A 141 1.54 15.72 -17.35
N LYS A 142 2.25 15.94 -18.46
CA LYS A 142 1.75 16.74 -19.58
C LYS A 142 0.51 16.11 -20.20
N ASP A 143 0.58 14.81 -20.50
CA ASP A 143 -0.46 14.14 -21.27
C ASP A 143 -1.73 13.95 -20.44
N ILE A 144 -1.60 13.55 -19.17
CA ILE A 144 -2.76 13.43 -18.28
C ILE A 144 -3.44 14.78 -18.05
N LEU A 145 -2.68 15.87 -17.89
CA LEU A 145 -3.26 17.21 -17.77
C LEU A 145 -3.97 17.63 -19.06
N HIS A 146 -3.41 17.33 -20.22
CA HIS A 146 -4.05 17.63 -21.49
C HIS A 146 -5.39 16.91 -21.66
N ILE A 147 -5.47 15.63 -21.26
CA ILE A 147 -6.73 14.87 -21.32
C ILE A 147 -7.75 15.47 -20.33
N LEU A 148 -7.33 15.83 -19.11
CA LEU A 148 -8.19 16.50 -18.12
C LEU A 148 -8.72 17.84 -18.62
N GLU A 149 -7.86 18.68 -19.21
CA GLU A 149 -8.24 19.98 -19.79
C GLU A 149 -9.29 19.81 -20.90
N LYS A 150 -9.12 18.81 -21.75
CA LYS A 150 -10.04 18.50 -22.84
C LYS A 150 -11.41 18.02 -22.34
N LEU A 151 -11.44 17.19 -21.30
CA LEU A 151 -12.68 16.60 -20.79
C LEU A 151 -13.45 17.53 -19.87
N THR A 152 -12.75 18.30 -19.05
CA THR A 152 -13.38 19.21 -18.09
C THR A 152 -13.63 20.60 -18.68
N GLY A 153 -12.96 20.95 -19.77
CA GLY A 153 -12.93 22.32 -20.30
C GLY A 153 -12.12 23.30 -19.44
N VAL A 154 -11.54 22.83 -18.33
CA VAL A 154 -10.79 23.67 -17.39
C VAL A 154 -9.31 23.66 -17.76
N GLN A 155 -8.72 24.83 -17.98
CA GLN A 155 -7.29 24.98 -18.26
C GLN A 155 -6.45 24.86 -16.99
N ALA A 156 -5.31 24.18 -17.05
CA ALA A 156 -4.42 24.03 -15.91
C ALA A 156 -3.64 25.32 -15.65
N ASN A 157 -3.78 25.88 -14.44
CA ASN A 157 -3.01 27.05 -13.98
C ASN A 157 -1.70 26.66 -13.26
N CYS A 158 -1.20 25.44 -13.47
CA CYS A 158 -0.04 24.90 -12.78
C CYS A 158 1.09 24.52 -13.75
N LYS A 159 2.32 24.48 -13.22
CA LYS A 159 3.47 24.00 -13.99
C LYS A 159 3.41 22.48 -14.10
N ARG A 160 3.34 21.99 -15.33
CA ARG A 160 3.42 20.55 -15.66
C ARG A 160 4.76 20.00 -15.18
N SER A 161 4.73 18.90 -14.43
CA SER A 161 5.93 18.17 -14.03
C SER A 161 6.53 17.42 -15.22
N PRO A 162 7.83 17.57 -15.51
CA PRO A 162 8.50 16.92 -16.63
C PRO A 162 8.79 15.43 -16.33
N PRO A 163 9.16 14.66 -17.37
CA PRO A 163 9.75 13.33 -17.20
C PRO A 163 10.92 13.29 -16.21
N GLN A 164 11.04 12.18 -15.50
CA GLN A 164 12.11 11.84 -14.55
C GLN A 164 12.89 10.61 -15.03
N THR A 165 13.49 10.69 -16.22
CA THR A 165 14.16 9.55 -16.89
C THR A 165 15.45 9.09 -16.21
N ASN A 166 16.10 9.97 -15.45
CA ASN A 166 17.41 9.68 -14.81
C ASN A 166 17.28 9.00 -13.44
N ARG A 167 16.08 8.52 -13.08
CA ARG A 167 15.86 7.90 -11.79
C ARG A 167 16.52 6.52 -11.74
N LYS A 168 17.36 6.30 -10.72
CA LYS A 168 18.00 4.99 -10.49
C LYS A 168 16.91 3.92 -10.32
N LYS A 169 16.89 2.94 -11.23
CA LYS A 169 16.03 1.76 -11.11
C LYS A 169 16.52 0.90 -9.94
N ARG A 170 15.59 0.32 -9.20
CA ARG A 170 15.96 -0.63 -8.14
C ARG A 170 16.36 -1.94 -8.79
N GLU A 171 17.45 -2.51 -8.31
CA GLU A 171 17.81 -3.88 -8.68
C GLU A 171 16.86 -4.85 -7.97
N ILE A 172 16.30 -5.77 -8.75
CA ILE A 172 15.34 -6.77 -8.29
C ILE A 172 15.92 -8.13 -8.65
N LEU A 173 16.10 -8.97 -7.63
CA LEU A 173 16.74 -10.27 -7.79
C LEU A 173 15.91 -11.17 -8.72
N PRO A 174 16.53 -11.94 -9.63
CA PRO A 174 15.80 -12.86 -10.51
C PRO A 174 14.89 -13.85 -9.74
N LYS A 175 15.35 -14.34 -8.58
CA LYS A 175 14.54 -15.20 -7.70
C LYS A 175 13.28 -14.49 -7.17
N MET A 176 13.39 -13.20 -6.85
CA MET A 176 12.24 -12.40 -6.41
C MET A 176 11.27 -12.13 -7.57
N ILE A 177 11.79 -11.88 -8.78
CA ILE A 177 10.94 -11.75 -9.99
C ILE A 177 10.15 -13.04 -10.21
N LYS A 178 10.83 -14.19 -10.18
CA LYS A 178 10.19 -15.50 -10.32
C LYS A 178 9.11 -15.70 -9.26
N TYR A 179 9.42 -15.46 -7.99
CA TYR A 179 8.45 -15.59 -6.90
C TYR A 179 7.22 -14.71 -7.11
N LEU A 180 7.41 -13.43 -7.48
CA LEU A 180 6.31 -12.51 -7.75
C LEU A 180 5.48 -12.94 -8.98
N ASN A 181 6.12 -13.47 -10.03
CA ASN A 181 5.38 -14.03 -11.17
C ASN A 181 4.47 -15.19 -10.75
N GLU A 182 4.90 -16.01 -9.80
CA GLU A 182 4.16 -17.20 -9.35
C GLU A 182 3.07 -16.90 -8.32
N HIS A 183 3.23 -15.86 -7.47
CA HIS A 183 2.38 -15.66 -6.28
C HIS A 183 1.51 -14.40 -6.32
N VAL A 184 1.74 -13.48 -7.27
CA VAL A 184 0.90 -12.30 -7.43
C VAL A 184 -0.38 -12.68 -8.19
N ASP A 185 -1.50 -12.07 -7.78
CA ASP A 185 -2.75 -12.15 -8.54
C ASP A 185 -2.64 -11.29 -9.82
N TRP A 186 -2.17 -11.93 -10.89
CA TRP A 186 -1.97 -11.25 -12.17
C TRP A 186 -3.27 -10.81 -12.83
N GLN A 187 -4.41 -11.44 -12.54
CA GLN A 187 -5.69 -10.94 -13.04
C GLN A 187 -5.96 -9.53 -12.50
N ILE A 188 -5.63 -9.30 -11.22
CA ILE A 188 -5.75 -7.99 -10.60
C ILE A 188 -4.67 -7.01 -11.07
N GLU A 189 -3.41 -7.41 -11.21
CA GLU A 189 -2.37 -6.52 -11.76
C GLU A 189 -2.66 -6.11 -13.21
N HIS A 190 -3.17 -7.00 -14.05
CA HIS A 190 -3.58 -6.66 -15.42
C HIS A 190 -4.72 -5.62 -15.44
N SER A 191 -5.61 -5.64 -14.45
CA SER A 191 -6.69 -4.64 -14.34
C SER A 191 -6.19 -3.21 -14.09
N ILE A 192 -4.93 -3.08 -13.64
CA ILE A 192 -4.23 -1.79 -13.51
C ILE A 192 -3.10 -1.62 -14.54
N GLY A 193 -3.12 -2.44 -15.60
CA GLY A 193 -2.25 -2.37 -16.78
C GLY A 193 -0.87 -3.00 -16.64
N TYR A 194 -0.57 -3.71 -15.55
CA TYR A 194 0.75 -4.32 -15.36
C TYR A 194 0.78 -5.76 -15.85
N GLU A 195 1.91 -6.17 -16.42
CA GLU A 195 2.15 -7.51 -16.93
C GLU A 195 3.34 -8.18 -16.24
N GLN A 196 3.41 -9.50 -16.38
CA GLN A 196 4.55 -10.29 -15.92
C GLN A 196 5.84 -9.88 -16.63
N LYS A 197 6.93 -9.75 -15.86
CA LYS A 197 8.27 -9.65 -16.42
C LYS A 197 8.71 -11.02 -16.95
N PRO A 198 9.31 -11.08 -18.15
CA PRO A 198 9.89 -12.32 -18.65
C PRO A 198 11.03 -12.77 -17.73
N LEU A 199 11.14 -14.08 -17.53
CA LEU A 199 12.30 -14.68 -16.86
C LEU A 199 13.43 -14.75 -17.90
N SER A 200 14.46 -13.92 -17.71
CA SER A 200 15.71 -13.96 -18.49
C SER A 200 16.62 -15.07 -18.04
#